data_AF-A0A920WR19-F1
#
_entry.id   AF-A0A920WR19-F1
#
_cell.length_a   1.000
_cell.length_b   1.000
_cell.length_c   1.000
_cell.angle_alpha   90.00
_cell.angle_beta   90.00
_cell.angle_gamma   90.00
#
_symmetry.space_group_name_H-M   'P 1'
#
loop_
_entity.id
_entity.type
_entity.pdbx_description
1 polymer ?
#
loop_
_entity_poly.entity_id
_entity_poly.type
_entity_poly.pdbx_seq_one_letter_code
_entity_poly.pdbx_strand_id
1 'polypeptide(L)'
;MTREPVTIPDLVAGDVVRKLTDREEADPDFVIVRSDGKPVFHLVNVVDDIEMDITHVIRGEDHLSNTSKHVELFKAFGVEAPKFAHIPLILNSDGSK
;
A
#
# COMPACT_ATOMS: atom_id res chain seq x y z
N MET A 1 -17.52 -1.76 12.75
CA MET A 1 -17.56 -1.05 11.46
C MET A 1 -17.21 -2.06 10.38
N THR A 2 -18.04 -2.20 9.35
CA THR A 2 -17.73 -3.07 8.20
C THR A 2 -16.68 -2.36 7.35
N ARG A 3 -15.53 -2.99 7.11
CA ARG A 3 -14.49 -2.40 6.26
C ARG A 3 -14.79 -2.70 4.79
N GLU A 4 -14.62 -1.70 3.95
CA GLU A 4 -14.86 -1.81 2.51
C GLU A 4 -13.57 -2.24 1.78
N PRO A 5 -13.67 -2.97 0.66
CA PRO A 5 -12.53 -3.23 -0.20
C PRO A 5 -11.86 -1.93 -0.67
N VAL A 6 -10.54 -1.90 -0.65
CA VAL A 6 -9.78 -0.73 -1.14
C VAL A 6 -9.58 -0.87 -2.64
N THR A 7 -10.00 0.14 -3.40
CA THR A 7 -9.71 0.24 -4.83
C THR A 7 -8.50 1.13 -5.04
N ILE A 8 -7.50 0.62 -5.77
CA ILE A 8 -6.26 1.32 -6.09
C ILE A 8 -6.32 1.65 -7.59
N PRO A 9 -6.53 2.93 -7.98
CA PRO A 9 -6.43 3.35 -9.37
C PRO A 9 -4.96 3.43 -9.78
N ASP A 10 -4.41 2.33 -10.31
CA ASP A 10 -3.01 2.23 -10.71
C ASP A 10 -2.79 2.65 -12.16
N LEU A 11 -1.74 3.44 -12.40
CA LEU A 11 -1.42 3.96 -13.73
C LEU A 11 -0.87 2.90 -14.71
N VAL A 12 -0.42 1.75 -14.21
CA VAL A 12 0.13 0.65 -15.04
C VAL A 12 -0.79 -0.57 -14.98
N ALA A 13 -1.18 -1.00 -13.78
CA ALA A 13 -2.02 -2.19 -13.58
C ALA A 13 -3.52 -1.94 -13.79
N GLY A 14 -3.96 -0.67 -13.89
CA GLY A 14 -5.37 -0.28 -13.91
C GLY A 14 -6.01 -0.31 -12.53
N ASP A 15 -7.35 -0.35 -12.49
CA ASP A 15 -8.08 -0.39 -11.21
C ASP A 15 -7.91 -1.75 -10.52
N VAL A 16 -7.15 -1.76 -9.43
CA VAL A 16 -6.90 -2.95 -8.62
C VAL A 16 -7.77 -2.90 -7.37
N VAL A 17 -8.76 -3.80 -7.29
CA VAL A 17 -9.62 -3.94 -6.11
C VAL A 17 -9.01 -4.97 -5.17
N ARG A 18 -8.53 -4.53 -4.00
CA ARG A 18 -8.04 -5.42 -2.95
C ARG A 18 -9.15 -5.73 -1.95
N LYS A 19 -9.68 -6.95 -2.04
CA LYS A 19 -10.56 -7.51 -1.01
C LYS A 19 -9.76 -7.87 0.24
N LEU A 20 -10.43 -7.86 1.39
CA LEU A 20 -9.87 -8.41 2.62
C LEU A 20 -9.69 -9.92 2.43
N THR A 21 -8.58 -10.44 2.98
CA THR A 21 -8.42 -11.89 3.12
C THR A 21 -9.22 -12.39 4.32
N ASP A 22 -9.51 -13.69 4.40
CA ASP A 22 -10.23 -14.29 5.56
C ASP A 22 -9.61 -13.90 6.91
N ARG A 23 -8.27 -13.79 6.94
CA ARG A 23 -7.54 -13.32 8.13
C ARG A 23 -7.84 -11.86 8.44
N GLU A 24 -7.85 -11.01 7.43
CA GLU A 24 -8.09 -9.56 7.60
C GLU A 24 -9.58 -9.24 7.83
N GLU A 25 -10.48 -10.13 7.45
CA GLU A 25 -11.88 -10.04 7.88
C GLU A 25 -12.02 -10.31 9.39
N ALA A 26 -11.24 -11.24 9.92
CA ALA A 26 -11.23 -11.56 11.35
C ALA A 26 -10.42 -10.55 12.19
N ASP A 27 -9.25 -10.13 11.70
CA ASP A 27 -8.34 -9.17 12.33
C ASP A 27 -7.90 -8.12 11.30
N PRO A 28 -8.68 -7.04 11.15
CA PRO A 28 -8.49 -6.08 10.06
C PRO A 28 -7.34 -5.10 10.32
N ASP A 29 -6.83 -5.03 11.54
CA ASP A 29 -5.86 -4.02 11.95
C ASP A 29 -4.45 -4.51 11.63
N PHE A 30 -3.64 -3.64 11.02
CA PHE A 30 -2.23 -3.94 10.78
C PHE A 30 -1.35 -3.09 11.69
N VAL A 31 -0.22 -3.66 12.10
CA VAL A 31 0.77 -2.99 12.95
C VAL A 31 1.34 -1.79 12.21
N ILE A 32 1.33 -0.62 12.86
CA ILE A 32 2.00 0.61 12.38
C ILE A 32 3.23 0.99 13.22
N VAL A 33 3.27 0.58 14.48
CA VAL A 33 4.40 0.75 15.41
C VAL A 33 4.58 -0.55 16.21
N ARG A 34 5.83 -1.00 16.35
CA ARG A 34 6.16 -2.22 17.11
C ARG A 34 6.17 -1.94 18.63
N SER A 35 6.15 -3.01 19.43
CA SER A 35 6.21 -2.91 20.89
C SER A 35 7.50 -2.27 21.42
N ASP A 36 8.58 -2.27 20.63
CA ASP A 36 9.84 -1.56 20.94
C ASP A 36 9.80 -0.06 20.57
N GLY A 37 8.65 0.45 20.14
CA GLY A 37 8.43 1.85 19.79
C GLY A 37 8.87 2.22 18.37
N LYS A 38 9.46 1.30 17.59
CA LYS A 38 9.91 1.62 16.23
C LYS A 38 8.74 1.55 15.23
N PRO A 39 8.53 2.59 14.40
CA PRO A 39 7.53 2.54 13.36
C PRO A 39 7.89 1.48 12.30
N VAL A 40 6.88 0.89 11.67
CA VAL A 40 7.09 -0.07 10.57
C VAL A 40 7.12 0.65 9.22
N PHE A 41 7.59 -0.07 8.20
CA PHE A 41 7.68 0.40 6.82
C PHE A 41 6.43 1.17 6.34
N HIS A 42 5.22 0.65 6.62
CA HIS A 42 3.99 1.28 6.15
C HIS A 42 3.79 2.71 6.67
N LEU A 43 4.08 2.94 7.96
CA LEU A 43 3.90 4.25 8.57
C LEU A 43 4.99 5.23 8.10
N VAL A 44 6.26 4.81 8.14
CA VAL A 44 7.38 5.69 7.75
C VAL A 44 7.27 6.10 6.29
N ASN A 45 6.94 5.16 5.39
CA ASN A 45 6.85 5.45 3.97
C ASN A 45 5.74 6.46 3.65
N VAL A 46 4.55 6.32 4.28
CA VAL A 46 3.45 7.28 4.05
C VAL A 46 3.78 8.64 4.64
N VAL A 47 4.33 8.70 5.85
CA VAL A 47 4.71 9.98 6.48
C VAL A 47 5.76 10.70 5.64
N ASP A 48 6.79 10.00 5.17
CA ASP A 48 7.82 10.58 4.31
C ASP A 48 7.24 11.04 2.97
N ASP A 49 6.33 10.26 2.34
CA ASP A 49 5.68 10.65 1.09
C ASP A 49 4.83 11.93 1.25
N ILE A 50 4.17 12.10 2.40
CA ILE A 50 3.42 13.33 2.75
C ILE A 50 4.39 14.51 2.93
N GLU A 51 5.41 14.36 3.77
CA GLU A 51 6.36 15.43 4.11
C GLU A 51 7.22 15.86 2.92
N MET A 52 7.41 14.99 1.93
CA MET A 52 8.18 15.27 0.72
C MET A 52 7.32 15.67 -0.49
N ASP A 53 6.01 15.89 -0.30
CA ASP A 53 5.07 16.27 -1.36
C ASP A 53 5.11 15.32 -2.58
N ILE A 54 5.20 14.02 -2.33
CA ILE A 54 5.25 13.02 -3.40
C ILE A 54 3.91 13.01 -4.15
N THR A 55 3.96 13.17 -5.47
CA THR A 55 2.77 13.18 -6.34
C THR A 55 2.54 11.86 -7.06
N HIS A 56 3.61 11.10 -7.30
CA HIS A 56 3.58 9.82 -8.01
C HIS A 56 4.52 8.83 -7.34
N VAL A 57 4.00 7.68 -6.92
CA VAL A 57 4.77 6.57 -6.38
C VAL A 57 4.91 5.50 -7.46
N ILE A 58 6.15 5.32 -7.94
CA ILE A 58 6.50 4.32 -8.95
C ILE A 58 7.36 3.24 -8.27
N ARG A 59 6.88 1.99 -8.23
CA ARG A 59 7.57 0.88 -7.54
C ARG A 59 7.22 -0.49 -8.12
N GLY A 60 7.95 -1.52 -7.73
CA GLY A 60 7.69 -2.90 -8.18
C GLY A 60 6.31 -3.43 -7.78
N GLU A 61 5.71 -4.25 -8.64
CA GLU A 61 4.38 -4.86 -8.40
C GLU A 61 4.32 -5.79 -7.18
N ASP A 62 5.47 -6.24 -6.67
CA ASP A 62 5.56 -6.97 -5.41
C ASP A 62 5.10 -6.12 -4.21
N HIS A 63 5.11 -4.79 -4.34
CA HIS A 63 4.57 -3.87 -3.36
C HIS A 63 3.07 -3.51 -3.54
N LEU A 64 2.40 -4.01 -4.59
CA LEU A 64 1.01 -3.63 -4.91
C LEU A 64 0.04 -3.89 -3.76
N SER A 65 0.19 -5.02 -3.07
CA SER A 65 -0.65 -5.38 -1.92
C SER A 65 -0.46 -4.47 -0.71
N ASN A 66 0.68 -3.78 -0.59
CA ASN A 66 0.93 -2.81 0.48
C ASN A 66 0.18 -1.50 0.26
N THR A 67 -0.13 -1.17 -1.00
CA THR A 67 -0.77 0.09 -1.39
C THR A 67 -2.13 0.27 -0.72
N SER A 68 -2.90 -0.80 -0.50
CA SER A 68 -4.18 -0.67 0.23
C SER A 68 -4.00 -0.16 1.66
N LYS A 69 -2.93 -0.59 2.34
CA LYS A 69 -2.60 -0.12 3.70
C LYS A 69 -2.14 1.33 3.66
N HIS A 70 -1.35 1.70 2.66
CA HIS A 70 -0.89 3.07 2.47
C HIS A 70 -2.04 4.03 2.17
N VAL A 71 -2.98 3.65 1.29
CA VAL A 71 -4.19 4.43 0.99
C VAL A 71 -5.02 4.69 2.25
N GLU A 72 -5.22 3.67 3.10
CA GLU A 72 -5.94 3.87 4.37
C GLU A 72 -5.18 4.78 5.35
N LEU A 73 -3.84 4.77 5.34
CA LEU A 73 -3.04 5.72 6.14
C LEU A 73 -3.16 7.16 5.61
N PHE A 74 -3.03 7.39 4.31
CA PHE A 74 -3.25 8.72 3.70
C PHE A 74 -4.64 9.25 4.07
N LYS A 75 -5.67 8.40 3.95
CA LYS A 75 -7.05 8.72 4.37
C LYS A 75 -7.13 9.06 5.85
N ALA A 76 -6.45 8.32 6.73
CA ALA A 76 -6.42 8.61 8.17
C ALA A 76 -5.72 9.94 8.50
N PHE A 77 -4.71 10.35 7.71
CA PHE A 77 -4.09 11.67 7.81
C PHE A 77 -4.92 12.80 7.17
N GLY A 78 -6.01 12.47 6.46
CA GLY A 78 -6.83 13.45 5.76
C GLY A 78 -6.16 14.05 4.53
N VAL A 79 -5.18 13.33 3.95
CA VAL A 79 -4.41 13.76 2.78
C VAL A 79 -4.81 12.90 1.58
N GLU A 80 -4.83 13.51 0.39
CA GLU A 80 -5.03 12.78 -0.87
C GLU A 80 -3.79 11.93 -1.16
N ALA A 81 -3.98 10.63 -1.41
CA ALA A 81 -2.87 9.75 -1.72
C ALA A 81 -2.25 10.10 -3.09
N PRO A 82 -0.93 9.92 -3.28
CA PRO A 82 -0.29 10.08 -4.58
C PRO A 82 -0.85 9.09 -5.60
N LYS A 83 -0.61 9.35 -6.88
CA LYS A 83 -0.90 8.36 -7.92
C LYS A 83 0.09 7.22 -7.83
N PHE A 84 -0.39 5.98 -7.92
CA PHE A 84 0.45 4.80 -7.89
C PHE A 84 0.68 4.24 -9.31
N ALA A 85 1.88 3.73 -9.55
CA ALA A 85 2.24 2.99 -10.75
C ALA A 85 3.11 1.79 -10.36
N HIS A 86 2.60 0.58 -10.58
CA HIS A 86 3.34 -0.64 -10.24
C HIS A 86 3.98 -1.26 -11.48
N ILE A 87 5.32 -1.30 -11.52
CA ILE A 87 6.07 -1.86 -12.64
C ILE A 87 6.21 -3.38 -12.49
N PRO A 88 6.05 -4.16 -13.59
CA PRO A 88 6.24 -5.61 -13.56
C PRO A 88 7.64 -6.01 -13.09
N LEU A 89 7.74 -7.17 -12.45
CA LEU A 89 9.04 -7.71 -12.07
C LEU A 89 9.84 -8.12 -13.30
N ILE A 90 11.15 -7.86 -13.23
CA ILE A 90 12.11 -8.47 -14.14
C ILE A 90 12.27 -9.91 -13.66
N LEU A 91 11.96 -10.87 -14.54
CA LEU A 91 12.06 -12.29 -14.21
C LEU A 91 13.37 -12.87 -14.75
N ASN A 92 13.88 -13.88 -14.06
CA ASN A 92 14.93 -14.75 -14.58
C ASN A 92 14.42 -15.57 -15.77
N SER A 93 15.31 -16.20 -16.53
CA SER A 93 14.95 -17.03 -17.68
C SER A 93 14.01 -18.20 -17.34
N ASP A 94 13.97 -18.63 -16.08
CA ASP A 94 13.08 -19.67 -15.57
C ASP A 94 11.75 -19.13 -15.00
N GLY A 95 11.53 -17.81 -15.05
CA GLY A 95 10.34 -17.15 -14.53
C GLY A 95 10.35 -16.88 -13.01
N SER A 96 11.43 -17.23 -12.30
CA SER A 96 11.60 -16.82 -10.90
C SER A 96 11.88 -15.31 -10.80
N LYS A 97 11.57 -14.76 -9.61
CA LYS A 97 11.96 -13.38 -9.25
C LYS A 97 13.47 -13.24 -9.15
#